data_AF-A0AAU0RN06-F1
#
_entry.id   AF-A0AAU0RN06-F1
#
_cell.length_a   1.000
_cell.length_b   1.000
_cell.length_c   1.000
_cell.angle_alpha   90.00
_cell.angle_beta   90.00
_cell.angle_gamma   90.00
#
_symmetry.space_group_name_H-M   'P 1'
#
loop_
_entity.id
_entity.type
_entity.pdbx_description
1 polymer ?
#
loop_
_entity_poly.entity_id
_entity_poly.type
_entity_poly.pdbx_seq_one_letter_code
_entity_poly.pdbx_strand_id
1 'polypeptide(L)'
;MLPHLSKGKRGFKPRICLVKVVQLILKRMKTGCQWRELSVREYIEDPKVSWQHIYYYFNKWSKDESFKAAWKALLSSHKQLLDLSCAQLDGSHTPAKRGGEQVGYQGRKACKTTNSLYLSDNNG
;
A
#
# COMPACT_ATOMS: atom_id res chain seq x y z
N MET A 1 -6.30 -11.55 -2.98
CA MET A 1 -5.09 -10.83 -2.51
C MET A 1 -3.93 -11.76 -2.14
N LEU A 2 -4.07 -12.64 -1.14
CA LEU A 2 -2.99 -13.50 -0.62
C LEU A 2 -2.20 -14.34 -1.64
N PRO A 3 -2.81 -14.90 -2.71
CA PRO A 3 -2.05 -15.67 -3.71
C PRO A 3 -1.00 -14.86 -4.47
N HIS A 4 -1.18 -13.54 -4.55
CA HIS A 4 -0.30 -12.64 -5.30
C HIS A 4 0.76 -11.97 -4.41
N LEU A 5 0.78 -12.28 -3.11
CA LEU A 5 1.79 -11.76 -2.19
C LEU A 5 2.99 -12.69 -2.14
N SER A 6 4.19 -12.13 -2.30
CA SER A 6 5.41 -12.92 -2.32
C SER A 6 5.64 -13.64 -0.98
N LYS A 7 5.89 -14.94 -1.06
CA LYS A 7 6.31 -15.76 0.09
C LYS A 7 7.84 -15.90 0.09
N GLY A 8 8.43 -16.11 1.27
CA GLY A 8 9.86 -16.39 1.36
C GLY A 8 10.20 -17.65 0.56
N LYS A 9 11.13 -17.57 -0.39
CA LYS A 9 11.58 -18.71 -1.21
C LYS A 9 12.60 -19.61 -0.48
N ARG A 10 13.26 -19.09 0.55
CA ARG A 10 14.30 -19.76 1.34
C ARG A 10 14.00 -19.59 2.83
N GLY A 11 14.32 -20.63 3.62
CA GLY A 11 14.16 -20.64 5.07
C GLY A 11 12.91 -21.37 5.56
N PHE A 12 12.70 -21.36 6.88
CA PHE A 12 11.55 -21.97 7.53
C PHE A 12 10.23 -21.39 6.99
N LYS A 13 9.20 -22.24 6.88
CA LYS A 13 7.84 -21.77 6.58
C LYS A 13 7.47 -20.68 7.60
N PRO A 14 6.87 -19.55 7.16
CA PRO A 14 6.45 -18.51 8.08
C PRO A 14 5.54 -19.10 9.15
N ARG A 15 5.96 -19.05 10.41
CA ARG A 15 5.11 -19.44 11.55
C ARG A 15 3.94 -18.48 11.76
N ILE A 16 4.05 -17.29 11.16
CA ILE A 16 3.05 -16.22 11.25
C ILE A 16 1.98 -16.42 10.19
N CYS A 17 0.71 -16.38 10.60
CA CYS A 17 -0.43 -16.40 9.70
C CYS A 17 -0.46 -15.11 8.85
N LEU A 18 -0.25 -15.25 7.53
CA LEU A 18 -0.21 -14.10 6.61
C LEU A 18 -1.55 -13.35 6.53
N VAL A 19 -2.67 -14.02 6.77
CA VAL A 19 -3.99 -13.37 6.85
C VAL A 19 -3.98 -12.29 7.92
N LYS A 20 -3.48 -12.62 9.12
CA LYS A 20 -3.38 -11.70 10.26
C LYS A 20 -2.43 -10.54 9.97
N VAL A 21 -1.32 -10.81 9.25
CA VAL A 21 -0.41 -9.75 8.79
C VAL A 21 -1.12 -8.78 7.86
N VAL A 22 -1.86 -9.28 6.86
CA VAL A 22 -2.62 -8.43 5.94
C VAL A 22 -3.69 -7.63 6.69
N GLN A 23 -4.44 -8.24 7.60
CA GLN A 23 -5.43 -7.54 8.41
C GLN A 23 -4.82 -6.40 9.24
N LEU A 24 -3.66 -6.63 9.86
CA LEU A 24 -2.94 -5.61 10.61
C LEU A 24 -2.45 -4.46 9.71
N ILE A 25 -1.96 -4.77 8.50
CA ILE A 25 -1.58 -3.76 7.50
C ILE A 25 -2.80 -2.94 7.07
N LEU A 26 -3.93 -3.59 6.78
CA LEU A 26 -5.18 -2.91 6.43
C LEU A 26 -5.72 -2.06 7.58
N LYS A 27 -5.62 -2.53 8.83
CA LYS A 27 -5.98 -1.74 10.02
C LYS A 27 -5.15 -0.47 10.06
N ARG A 28 -3.82 -0.56 9.90
CA ARG A 28 -2.96 0.63 9.78
C ARG A 28 -3.49 1.52 8.65
N MET A 29 -3.62 1.01 7.43
CA MET A 29 -3.99 1.84 6.26
C MET A 29 -5.33 2.56 6.46
N LYS A 30 -6.29 1.92 7.13
CA LYS A 30 -7.60 2.49 7.43
C LYS A 30 -7.56 3.55 8.54
N THR A 31 -6.81 3.31 9.61
CA THR A 31 -6.82 4.21 10.80
C THR A 31 -5.73 5.28 10.77
N GLY A 32 -4.67 5.08 9.97
CA GLY A 32 -3.49 5.94 9.96
C GLY A 32 -2.61 5.79 11.21
N CYS A 33 -2.88 4.85 12.12
CA CYS A 33 -2.14 4.72 13.38
C CYS A 33 -0.64 4.51 13.17
N GLN A 34 0.16 4.86 14.18
CA GLN A 34 1.60 4.61 14.12
C GLN A 34 1.89 3.11 14.12
N TRP A 35 2.97 2.69 13.45
CA TRP A 35 3.37 1.27 13.43
C TRP A 35 3.59 0.72 14.85
N ARG A 36 4.16 1.53 15.74
CA ARG A 36 4.43 1.15 17.14
C ARG A 36 3.17 0.96 17.98
N GLU A 37 2.07 1.61 17.60
CA GLU A 37 0.77 1.56 18.27
C GLU A 37 -0.15 0.49 17.68
N LEU A 38 0.34 -0.27 16.70
CA LEU A 38 -0.43 -1.34 16.09
C LEU A 38 -0.70 -2.43 17.12
N SER A 39 -1.98 -2.78 17.28
CA SER A 39 -2.42 -3.77 18.27
C SER A 39 -2.13 -5.22 17.84
N VAL A 40 -0.85 -5.55 17.64
CA VAL A 40 -0.39 -6.86 17.15
C VAL A 40 -0.91 -8.00 18.03
N ARG A 41 -0.98 -7.78 19.35
CA ARG A 41 -1.41 -8.77 20.35
C ARG A 41 -2.87 -9.18 20.24
N GLU A 42 -3.74 -8.30 19.72
CA GLU A 42 -5.16 -8.64 19.47
C GLU A 42 -5.32 -9.66 18.34
N TYR A 43 -4.35 -9.72 17.42
CA TYR A 43 -4.41 -10.57 16.24
C TYR A 43 -3.50 -11.78 16.40
N ILE A 44 -2.29 -11.60 16.95
CA ILE A 44 -1.23 -12.60 17.00
C ILE A 44 -0.79 -12.82 18.44
N GLU A 45 -1.07 -14.02 18.95
CA GLU A 45 -0.76 -14.44 20.32
C GLU A 45 0.75 -14.64 20.56
N ASP A 46 1.52 -15.00 19.52
CA ASP A 46 2.95 -15.26 19.66
C ASP A 46 3.70 -14.02 20.19
N PRO A 47 4.27 -14.08 21.40
CA PRO A 47 4.96 -12.95 22.03
C PRO A 47 6.17 -12.45 21.22
N LYS A 48 6.75 -13.31 20.37
CA LYS A 48 7.92 -12.96 19.55
C LYS A 48 7.58 -12.06 18.37
N VAL A 49 6.31 -12.02 17.96
CA VAL A 49 5.86 -11.17 16.85
C VAL A 49 5.62 -9.76 17.35
N SER A 50 6.35 -8.82 16.75
CA SER A 50 6.25 -7.38 17.01
C SER A 50 5.76 -6.63 15.77
N TRP A 51 5.42 -5.34 15.93
CA TRP A 51 5.08 -4.48 14.80
C TRP A 51 6.17 -4.42 13.71
N GLN A 52 7.44 -4.64 14.07
CA GLN A 52 8.55 -4.67 13.11
C GLN A 52 8.40 -5.81 12.10
N HIS A 53 7.85 -6.95 12.53
CA HIS A 53 7.58 -8.07 11.63
C HIS A 53 6.48 -7.73 10.64
N ILE A 54 5.43 -7.02 11.08
CA ILE A 54 4.35 -6.56 10.20
C ILE A 54 4.89 -5.54 9.20
N TYR A 55 5.68 -4.57 9.69
CA TYR A 55 6.34 -3.59 8.84
C TYR A 55 7.30 -4.24 7.84
N TYR A 56 8.02 -5.29 8.24
CA TYR A 56 8.88 -6.05 7.33
C TYR A 56 8.09 -6.61 6.15
N TYR A 57 6.95 -7.25 6.38
CA TYR A 57 6.09 -7.75 5.30
C TYR A 57 5.55 -6.62 4.43
N PHE A 58 5.06 -5.52 5.04
CA PHE A 58 4.63 -4.35 4.32
C PHE A 58 5.73 -3.81 3.39
N ASN A 59 6.92 -3.55 3.94
CA ASN A 59 8.05 -3.02 3.20
C ASN A 59 8.52 -3.97 2.09
N LYS A 60 8.54 -5.29 2.36
CA LYS A 60 8.87 -6.30 1.37
C LYS A 60 7.88 -6.24 0.19
N TRP A 61 6.59 -6.30 0.47
CA TRP A 61 5.53 -6.33 -0.55
C TRP A 61 5.34 -5.01 -1.29
N SER A 62 5.76 -3.90 -0.69
CA SER A 62 5.86 -2.60 -1.36
C SER A 62 7.03 -2.56 -2.33
N LYS A 63 8.20 -3.12 -1.97
CA LYS A 63 9.42 -3.08 -2.80
C LYS A 63 9.42 -4.08 -3.95
N ASP A 64 8.80 -5.23 -3.77
CA ASP A 64 8.77 -6.29 -4.78
C ASP A 64 7.52 -6.26 -5.68
N GLU A 65 6.75 -5.17 -5.61
CA GLU A 65 5.51 -4.96 -6.38
C GLU A 65 4.40 -5.98 -6.10
N SER A 66 4.49 -6.78 -5.02
CA SER A 66 3.45 -7.73 -4.63
C SER A 66 2.10 -7.04 -4.41
N PHE A 67 2.09 -5.87 -3.79
CA PHE A 67 0.83 -5.12 -3.62
C PHE A 67 0.23 -4.70 -4.95
N LYS A 68 1.04 -4.26 -5.90
CA LYS A 68 0.58 -3.91 -7.26
C LYS A 68 0.05 -5.14 -8.00
N ALA A 69 0.72 -6.28 -7.89
CA ALA A 69 0.25 -7.53 -8.48
C ALA A 69 -1.11 -7.95 -7.88
N ALA A 70 -1.23 -7.89 -6.55
CA ALA A 70 -2.47 -8.21 -5.85
C ALA A 70 -3.61 -7.25 -6.21
N TRP A 71 -3.31 -5.96 -6.35
CA TRP A 71 -4.27 -4.93 -6.78
C TRP A 71 -4.78 -5.20 -8.20
N LYS A 72 -3.88 -5.42 -9.17
CA LYS A 72 -4.27 -5.74 -10.56
C LYS A 72 -5.15 -6.99 -10.64
N ALA A 73 -4.81 -8.03 -9.88
CA ALA A 73 -5.60 -9.25 -9.84
C ALA A 73 -7.00 -9.01 -9.26
N LEU A 74 -7.11 -8.18 -8.21
CA LEU A 74 -8.40 -7.80 -7.64
C LEU A 74 -9.25 -7.01 -8.63
N LEU A 75 -8.64 -6.02 -9.29
CA LEU A 75 -9.29 -5.20 -10.30
C LEU A 75 -9.78 -6.05 -11.48
N SER A 76 -8.97 -7.01 -11.92
CA SER A 76 -9.33 -7.90 -13.03
C SER A 76 -10.48 -8.83 -12.70
N SER A 77 -10.61 -9.29 -11.44
CA SER A 77 -11.69 -10.20 -11.03
C SER A 77 -13.01 -9.49 -10.69
N HIS A 78 -12.96 -8.18 -10.44
CA HIS A 78 -14.11 -7.38 -10.07
C HIS A 78 -14.36 -6.21 -11.04
N LYS A 79 -13.90 -6.34 -12.29
CA LYS A 79 -14.03 -5.29 -13.31
C LYS A 79 -15.49 -4.87 -13.52
N GLN A 80 -16.42 -5.81 -13.39
CA GLN A 80 -17.87 -5.60 -13.47
C GLN A 80 -18.44 -4.69 -12.38
N LEU A 81 -17.70 -4.44 -11.30
CA LEU A 81 -18.10 -3.51 -10.25
C LEU A 81 -17.66 -2.07 -10.53
N LEU A 82 -16.86 -1.83 -11.57
CA LEU A 82 -16.37 -0.51 -11.94
C LEU A 82 -17.25 0.11 -13.02
N ASP A 83 -17.68 1.35 -12.80
CA ASP A 83 -18.34 2.12 -13.85
C ASP A 83 -17.31 2.96 -14.62
N LEU A 84 -16.81 2.38 -15.70
CA LEU A 84 -15.82 3.01 -16.58
C LEU A 84 -16.44 3.78 -17.75
N SER A 85 -17.75 4.09 -17.70
CA SER A 85 -18.40 4.91 -18.73
C SER A 85 -17.88 6.35 -18.73
N CYS A 86 -17.46 6.83 -17.57
CA CYS A 86 -16.74 8.08 -17.36
C CYS A 86 -15.59 7.84 -16.39
N ALA A 87 -14.50 8.59 -16.56
CA ALA A 87 -13.33 8.52 -15.70
C ALA A 87 -12.88 9.94 -15.33
N GLN A 88 -12.79 10.20 -14.03
CA GLN A 88 -12.36 11.49 -13.50
C GLN A 88 -10.85 11.45 -13.28
N LEU A 89 -10.17 12.39 -13.93
CA LEU A 89 -8.72 12.57 -13.83
C LEU A 89 -8.45 13.89 -13.12
N ASP A 90 -7.80 13.82 -11.96
CA ASP A 90 -7.36 15.00 -11.21
C ASP A 90 -5.85 14.92 -10.95
N GLY A 91 -5.23 16.09 -10.80
CA GLY A 91 -3.80 16.25 -10.60
C GLY A 91 -3.49 17.19 -9.44
N SER A 92 -2.75 16.71 -8.45
CA SER A 92 -2.23 17.54 -7.37
C SER A 92 -0.72 17.70 -7.46
N HIS A 93 -0.25 18.94 -7.30
CA HIS A 93 1.16 19.25 -7.14
C HIS A 93 1.51 19.36 -5.66
N THR A 94 2.54 18.64 -5.20
CA THR A 94 3.04 18.76 -3.81
C THR A 94 4.48 19.28 -3.83
N PRO A 95 4.82 20.34 -3.06
CA PRO A 95 6.20 20.81 -2.96
C PRO A 95 7.17 19.72 -2.50
N ALA A 96 8.26 19.54 -3.25
CA ALA A 96 9.30 18.55 -3.02
C ALA A 96 10.64 19.25 -2.76
N LYS A 97 10.73 19.93 -1.61
CA LYS A 97 11.87 20.81 -1.26
C LYS A 97 13.23 20.11 -1.24
N ARG A 98 13.25 18.80 -0.93
CA ARG A 98 14.48 17.97 -0.89
C ARG A 98 14.74 17.22 -2.20
N GLY A 99 14.01 17.53 -3.28
CA GLY A 99 14.12 16.82 -4.54
C GLY A 99 13.55 15.40 -4.49
N GLY A 100 13.97 14.57 -5.45
CA GLY A 100 13.52 13.20 -5.66
C GLY A 100 13.76 12.78 -7.11
N GLU A 101 13.53 11.52 -7.43
CA GLU A 101 13.72 11.00 -8.80
C GLU A 101 12.73 11.61 -9.82
N GLN A 102 11.58 12.10 -9.35
CA GLN A 102 10.50 12.63 -10.19
C GLN A 102 9.97 13.98 -9.67
N VAL A 103 10.79 15.03 -9.84
CA VAL A 103 10.43 16.42 -9.46
C VAL A 103 10.68 17.38 -10.61
N GLY A 104 9.82 18.39 -10.74
CA GLY A 104 9.93 19.46 -11.73
C GLY A 104 9.66 20.83 -11.11
N TYR A 105 10.27 21.88 -11.65
CA TYR A 105 9.95 23.24 -11.22
C TYR A 105 8.55 23.62 -11.68
N GLN A 106 7.74 24.18 -10.79
CA GLN A 106 6.38 24.62 -11.08
C GLN A 106 6.28 26.12 -10.81
N GLY A 107 5.95 26.90 -11.85
CA GLY A 107 5.95 28.37 -11.80
C GLY A 107 4.91 28.97 -10.85
N ARG A 108 3.66 28.51 -10.86
CA ARG A 108 2.59 28.94 -9.93
C ARG A 108 2.97 28.74 -8.46
N LYS A 109 3.73 27.69 -8.13
CA LYS A 109 4.18 27.36 -6.76
C LYS A 109 5.59 27.86 -6.47
N ALA A 110 6.27 28.43 -7.47
CA ALA A 110 7.65 28.92 -7.41
C ALA A 110 8.65 27.95 -6.75
N CYS A 111 8.45 26.64 -6.86
CA CYS A 111 9.30 25.63 -6.23
C CYS A 111 9.32 24.32 -7.03
N LYS A 112 10.27 23.42 -6.69
CA LYS A 112 10.25 22.04 -7.17
C LYS A 112 9.06 21.31 -6.55
N THR A 113 8.25 20.68 -7.40
CA THR A 113 7.06 19.91 -7.01
C THR A 113 7.11 18.51 -7.60
N THR A 114 6.40 17.59 -6.98
CA THR A 114 6.04 16.30 -7.57
C THR A 114 4.55 16.29 -7.87
N ASN A 115 4.14 15.50 -8.87
CA ASN A 115 2.77 15.43 -9.35
C ASN A 115 2.16 14.10 -8.90
N SER A 116 0.97 14.16 -8.33
CA SER A 116 0.14 12.99 -8.06
C SER A 116 -1.08 13.07 -8.97
N LEU A 117 -1.30 12.02 -9.76
CA LEU A 117 -2.47 11.87 -10.61
C LEU A 117 -3.43 10.90 -9.93
N TYR A 118 -4.69 11.31 -9.83
CA TYR A 118 -5.77 10.51 -9.26
C TYR A 118 -6.74 10.15 -10.39
N LEU A 119 -7.19 8.90 -10.36
CA LEU A 119 -8.18 8.35 -11.27
C LEU A 119 -9.29 7.74 -10.43
N SER A 120 -10.51 8.21 -10.65
CA SER A 120 -11.74 7.64 -10.10
C SER A 120 -12.64 7.15 -11.23
N ASP A 121 -13.44 6.13 -10.93
CA ASP A 121 -14.52 5.70 -11.81
C ASP A 121 -15.76 6.60 -11.58
N ASN A 122 -16.82 6.40 -12.36
CA ASN A 122 -18.01 7.24 -12.29
C ASN A 122 -18.74 7.19 -10.94
N ASN A 123 -18.47 6.17 -10.10
CA ASN A 123 -19.09 5.99 -8.79
C ASN A 123 -18.26 6.57 -7.63
N GLY A 124 -17.04 7.04 -7.88
CA GLY A 124 -16.19 7.72 -6.90
C GLY A 124 -15.08 6.85 -6.32
#